data_AF-C2FX23-F1
#
_entry.id   AF-C2FX23-F1
#
_cell.length_a   1.000
_cell.length_b   1.000
_cell.length_c   1.000
_cell.angle_alpha   90.00
_cell.angle_beta   90.00
_cell.angle_gamma   90.00
#
_symmetry.space_group_name_H-M   'P 1'
#
loop_
_entity.id
_entity.type
_entity.pdbx_description
1 polymer ?
#
loop_
_entity_poly.entity_id
_entity_poly.type
_entity_poly.pdbx_seq_one_letter_code
_entity_poly.pdbx_strand_id
1 'polypeptide(L)'
;MGKRCGTKILRLGFGQIHRSCVAFGICCTFYVKKPTNMKIIQNLFVACLFLLLLSCEKSEEKQSSAEPVTISLMERADGSAKTLHLINKTVKIFNCGNYYLNSDFKLQNGTIVLNYYDVKSPDVCLTSLGPAISQFDLVNLENKSYPVEVNLGGEQIKGKLEVTANDYTLTLPEQQMVKVLYPKLNRVPAHIIFGFARSTKEKAAIVDQFLTDLQNKGAAAVQLPSGKYTMFEVDNTGKVIMDLSGYNLAKPFALTYQGDVETLKTLVKSYKTTHGTDFDTEIHFSDGTEIYSFKL
;
A
#
# COMPACT_ATOMS: atom_id res chain seq x y z
N MET A 1 53.74 30.64 -45.91
CA MET A 1 53.56 31.81 -45.01
C MET A 1 52.84 31.27 -43.76
N GLY A 2 53.43 31.04 -42.60
CA GLY A 2 54.47 31.77 -41.89
C GLY A 2 53.81 32.49 -40.70
N LYS A 3 53.91 31.94 -39.48
CA LYS A 3 54.35 32.65 -38.26
C LYS A 3 54.25 31.79 -36.98
N ARG A 4 55.18 32.09 -36.09
CA ARG A 4 55.59 31.39 -34.86
C ARG A 4 54.81 31.86 -33.62
N CYS A 5 54.79 30.96 -32.64
CA CYS A 5 55.06 31.11 -31.19
C CYS A 5 54.29 32.15 -30.36
N GLY A 6 53.75 31.67 -29.23
CA GLY A 6 53.33 32.48 -28.10
C GLY A 6 53.00 31.61 -26.88
N THR A 7 54.01 31.24 -26.09
CA THR A 7 53.83 30.66 -24.76
C THR A 7 53.42 31.75 -23.78
N LYS A 8 52.31 31.55 -23.05
CA LYS A 8 52.03 32.24 -21.78
C LYS A 8 51.67 31.21 -20.72
N ILE A 9 52.48 31.18 -19.67
CA ILE A 9 52.19 30.51 -18.40
C ILE A 9 51.63 31.58 -17.47
N LEU A 10 50.46 31.34 -16.88
CA LEU A 10 50.06 31.99 -15.63
C LEU A 10 49.33 30.97 -14.74
N ARG A 11 49.63 31.05 -13.44
CA ARG A 11 49.34 30.07 -12.38
C ARG A 11 47.95 30.26 -11.74
N LEU A 12 47.40 29.10 -11.35
CA LEU A 12 46.64 28.74 -10.14
C LEU A 12 45.31 29.44 -9.81
N GLY A 13 44.26 28.61 -9.67
CA GLY A 13 43.03 28.90 -8.93
C GLY A 13 42.14 27.64 -8.88
N PHE A 14 41.88 27.16 -7.68
CA PHE A 14 41.12 25.95 -7.32
C PHE A 14 39.71 25.85 -7.93
N GLY A 15 39.20 24.62 -8.09
CA GLY A 15 37.75 24.37 -8.07
C GLY A 15 37.24 23.18 -8.88
N GLN A 16 37.08 22.05 -8.21
CA GLN A 16 36.12 20.95 -8.47
C GLN A 16 35.89 20.43 -9.89
N ILE A 17 36.42 19.23 -10.14
CA ILE A 17 36.05 18.34 -11.25
C ILE A 17 35.09 17.28 -10.70
N HIS A 18 33.88 17.22 -11.26
CA HIS A 18 33.02 16.03 -11.26
C HIS A 18 33.78 14.88 -11.93
N ARG A 19 34.00 13.77 -11.21
CA ARG A 19 34.48 12.53 -11.82
C ARG A 19 33.33 11.55 -12.02
N SER A 20 32.88 11.44 -13.26
CA SER A 20 32.31 10.21 -13.81
C SER A 20 33.46 9.22 -14.02
N CYS A 21 33.29 7.99 -13.52
CA CYS A 21 34.15 6.87 -13.89
C CYS A 21 33.93 6.54 -15.37
N VAL A 22 34.82 7.04 -16.22
CA VAL A 22 35.11 6.42 -17.51
C VAL A 22 36.58 6.04 -17.47
N ALA A 23 36.83 4.74 -17.51
CA ALA A 23 38.14 4.18 -17.71
C ALA A 23 38.65 4.59 -19.10
N PHE A 24 39.46 5.64 -19.14
CA PHE A 24 40.33 5.92 -20.26
C PHE A 24 41.75 6.08 -19.73
N GLY A 25 42.61 5.17 -20.17
CA GLY A 25 44.00 5.09 -19.76
C GLY A 25 44.75 6.37 -20.09
N ILE A 26 45.15 7.09 -19.04
CA ILE A 26 46.25 8.03 -19.13
C ILE A 26 47.49 7.24 -18.72
N CYS A 27 48.26 6.81 -19.71
CA CYS A 27 49.58 6.26 -19.52
C CYS A 27 50.51 7.41 -19.11
N CYS A 28 50.66 7.65 -17.81
CA CYS A 28 51.72 8.51 -17.29
C CYS A 28 53.04 7.73 -17.39
N THR A 29 53.78 7.91 -18.48
CA THR A 29 55.19 7.53 -18.56
C THR A 29 56.00 8.41 -17.60
N PHE A 30 56.27 7.89 -16.40
CA PHE A 30 57.27 8.46 -15.50
C PHE A 30 58.66 8.10 -16.03
N TYR A 31 59.39 9.08 -16.55
CA TYR A 31 60.80 8.92 -16.90
C TYR A 31 61.64 9.04 -15.61
N VAL A 32 61.98 7.91 -15.00
CA VAL A 32 62.82 7.86 -13.81
C VAL A 32 64.29 7.83 -14.24
N LYS A 33 65.02 8.93 -13.98
CA LYS A 33 66.47 8.98 -14.13
C LYS A 33 67.10 7.96 -13.16
N LYS A 34 67.94 7.06 -13.69
CA LYS A 34 68.60 5.94 -12.97
C LYS A 34 69.01 6.35 -11.54
N PRO A 35 68.33 5.85 -10.51
CA PRO A 35 68.71 6.08 -9.13
C PRO A 35 69.62 4.93 -8.68
N THR A 36 70.73 5.30 -8.03
CA THR A 36 71.83 4.43 -7.61
C THR A 36 71.49 3.46 -6.45
N ASN A 37 70.21 3.30 -6.09
CA ASN A 37 69.79 2.37 -5.04
C ASN A 37 68.40 1.77 -5.31
N MET A 38 68.39 0.68 -6.09
CA MET A 38 67.21 -0.01 -6.60
C MET A 38 66.31 -0.61 -5.48
N LYS A 39 66.85 -0.87 -4.29
CA LYS A 39 66.10 -1.44 -3.15
C LYS A 39 65.12 -0.47 -2.49
N ILE A 40 65.41 0.84 -2.54
CA ILE A 40 64.57 1.86 -1.87
C ILE A 40 63.26 2.10 -2.65
N ILE A 41 63.33 2.06 -3.98
CA ILE A 41 62.15 2.26 -4.85
C ILE A 41 61.19 1.07 -4.80
N GLN A 42 61.73 -0.15 -4.69
CA GLN A 42 60.91 -1.35 -4.53
C GLN A 42 60.10 -1.31 -3.23
N ASN A 43 60.71 -0.86 -2.12
CA ASN A 43 60.03 -0.72 -0.84
C ASN A 43 58.98 0.40 -0.85
N LEU A 44 59.23 1.51 -1.56
CA LEU A 44 58.24 2.59 -1.71
C LEU A 44 57.02 2.15 -2.52
N PHE A 45 57.22 1.34 -3.56
CA PHE A 45 56.13 0.85 -4.40
C PHE A 45 55.24 -0.14 -3.65
N VAL A 46 55.84 -1.03 -2.85
CA VAL A 46 55.09 -1.96 -1.98
C VAL A 46 54.34 -1.22 -0.88
N ALA A 47 54.93 -0.18 -0.27
CA ALA A 47 54.25 0.66 0.72
C ALA A 47 53.06 1.44 0.12
N CYS A 48 53.21 1.95 -1.11
CA CYS A 48 52.13 2.65 -1.81
C CYS A 48 50.99 1.70 -2.22
N LEU A 49 51.32 0.46 -2.60
CA LEU A 49 50.34 -0.59 -2.90
C LEU A 49 49.55 -1.01 -1.65
N PHE A 50 50.19 -1.04 -0.47
CA PHE A 50 49.54 -1.33 0.81
C PHE A 50 48.58 -0.22 1.26
N LEU A 51 48.89 1.05 0.95
CA LEU A 51 48.04 2.19 1.29
C LEU A 51 46.75 2.24 0.46
N LEU A 52 46.74 1.67 -0.75
CA LEU A 52 45.55 1.59 -1.60
C LEU A 52 44.54 0.52 -1.14
N LEU A 53 44.94 -0.43 -0.29
CA LEU A 53 44.06 -1.47 0.25
C LEU A 53 43.33 -1.04 1.54
N LEU A 54 43.66 0.13 2.10
CA LEU A 54 43.01 0.67 3.30
C LEU A 54 41.85 1.63 2.99
N SER A 55 41.49 1.81 1.72
CA SER A 55 40.31 2.59 1.34
C SER A 55 39.04 1.76 1.55
N CYS A 56 38.74 1.47 2.81
CA CYS A 56 37.43 0.98 3.20
C CYS A 56 36.47 2.17 3.09
N GLU A 57 35.69 2.21 2.01
CA GLU A 57 34.58 3.15 1.89
C GLU A 57 33.63 2.83 3.05
N LYS A 58 33.58 3.71 4.04
CA LYS A 58 32.60 3.62 5.12
C LYS A 58 31.26 3.81 4.43
N SER A 59 30.52 2.72 4.19
CA SER A 59 29.16 2.82 3.72
C SER A 59 28.40 3.60 4.78
N GLU A 60 28.03 4.84 4.45
CA GLU A 60 27.01 5.54 5.20
C GLU A 60 25.74 4.70 5.01
N GLU A 61 25.50 3.82 5.96
CA GLU A 61 24.20 3.22 6.18
C GLU A 61 23.28 4.41 6.47
N LYS A 62 22.61 4.91 5.41
CA LYS A 62 21.52 5.86 5.57
C LYS A 62 20.51 5.13 6.43
N GLN A 63 20.56 5.39 7.72
CA GLN A 63 19.58 4.95 8.68
C GLN A 63 18.27 5.61 8.24
N SER A 64 17.54 4.87 7.41
CA SER A 64 16.20 5.20 7.00
C SER A 64 15.40 5.23 8.28
N SER A 65 15.04 6.42 8.75
CA SER A 65 14.19 6.55 9.91
C SER A 65 12.92 5.76 9.63
N ALA A 66 12.66 4.72 10.42
CA ALA A 66 11.40 3.98 10.31
C ALA A 66 10.25 4.98 10.42
N GLU A 67 9.31 4.89 9.48
CA GLU A 67 8.13 5.74 9.45
C GLU A 67 7.01 5.01 10.21
N PRO A 68 6.25 5.69 11.10
CA PRO A 68 5.12 5.08 11.77
C PRO A 68 4.08 4.54 10.77
N VAL A 69 3.54 3.35 11.07
CA VAL A 69 2.62 2.60 10.21
C VAL A 69 1.26 2.43 10.88
N THR A 70 0.21 2.52 10.08
CA THR A 70 -1.15 2.12 10.44
C THR A 70 -1.50 0.82 9.72
N ILE A 71 -2.19 -0.07 10.42
CA ILE A 71 -2.69 -1.34 9.88
C ILE A 71 -4.21 -1.31 9.93
N SER A 72 -4.89 -1.56 8.82
CA SER A 72 -6.34 -1.75 8.77
C SER A 72 -6.69 -3.08 8.14
N LEU A 73 -7.77 -3.70 8.63
CA LEU A 73 -8.25 -4.99 8.17
C LEU A 73 -9.30 -4.81 7.06
N MET A 74 -9.26 -5.68 6.06
CA MET A 74 -10.27 -5.73 5.00
C MET A 74 -10.48 -7.20 4.58
N GLU A 75 -11.72 -7.65 4.42
CA GLU A 75 -12.01 -8.99 3.88
C GLU A 75 -12.37 -8.88 2.40
N ARG A 76 -11.71 -9.65 1.55
CA ARG A 76 -12.13 -9.85 0.16
C ARG A 76 -12.72 -11.23 -0.01
N ALA A 77 -13.80 -11.32 -0.76
CA ALA A 77 -14.43 -12.57 -1.13
C ALA A 77 -14.16 -12.85 -2.61
N ASP A 78 -13.97 -14.13 -2.93
CA ASP A 78 -13.86 -14.65 -4.29
C ASP A 78 -14.60 -16.00 -4.34
N GLY A 79 -15.89 -15.93 -4.64
CA GLY A 79 -16.81 -17.04 -4.45
C GLY A 79 -16.91 -17.46 -2.98
N SER A 80 -16.62 -18.73 -2.69
CA SER A 80 -16.60 -19.24 -1.32
C SER A 80 -15.30 -18.91 -0.56
N ALA A 81 -14.25 -18.46 -1.24
CA ALA A 81 -12.99 -18.12 -0.61
C ALA A 81 -13.06 -16.73 0.04
N LYS A 82 -12.56 -16.62 1.26
CA LYS A 82 -12.41 -15.35 2.00
C LYS A 82 -10.95 -15.14 2.34
N THR A 83 -10.44 -13.97 1.99
CA THR A 83 -9.06 -13.56 2.25
C THR A 83 -9.06 -12.33 3.15
N LEU A 84 -8.29 -12.41 4.25
CA LEU A 84 -8.03 -11.23 5.07
C LEU A 84 -6.87 -10.45 4.46
N HIS A 85 -7.13 -9.21 4.12
CA HIS A 85 -6.13 -8.23 3.66
C HIS A 85 -5.75 -7.32 4.82
N LEU A 86 -4.45 -7.19 5.08
CA LEU A 86 -3.90 -6.15 5.92
C LEU A 86 -3.45 -5.01 5.03
N ILE A 87 -4.12 -3.87 5.11
CA ILE A 87 -3.73 -2.65 4.41
C ILE A 87 -2.86 -1.82 5.35
N ASN A 88 -1.61 -1.63 4.97
CA ASN A 88 -0.62 -0.93 5.77
C ASN A 88 -0.31 0.41 5.11
N LYS A 89 -0.35 1.49 5.90
CA LYS A 89 -0.09 2.85 5.42
C LYS A 89 0.83 3.59 6.37
N THR A 90 1.81 4.32 5.86
CA THR A 90 2.54 5.28 6.70
C THR A 90 1.61 6.38 7.19
N VAL A 91 1.88 6.91 8.39
CA VAL A 91 1.19 8.12 8.89
C VAL A 91 1.59 9.35 8.07
N LYS A 92 2.84 9.39 7.63
CA LYS A 92 3.38 10.45 6.79
C LYS A 92 2.76 10.43 5.39
N ILE A 93 2.42 11.61 4.89
CA ILE A 93 1.99 11.86 3.52
C ILE A 93 3.21 12.33 2.71
N PHE A 94 3.46 11.65 1.59
CA PHE A 94 4.54 11.96 0.67
C PHE A 94 4.04 12.81 -0.49
N ASN A 95 4.97 13.41 -1.23
CA ASN A 95 4.72 14.27 -2.38
C ASN A 95 4.26 13.51 -3.63
N CYS A 96 3.92 12.23 -3.49
CA CYS A 96 3.65 11.32 -4.57
C CYS A 96 2.69 10.21 -4.14
N GLY A 97 1.63 9.98 -4.90
CA GLY A 97 0.51 9.12 -4.49
C GLY A 97 0.79 7.63 -4.58
N ASN A 98 1.89 7.24 -5.23
CA ASN A 98 2.29 5.85 -5.46
C ASN A 98 3.64 5.49 -4.80
N TYR A 99 3.98 6.14 -3.69
CA TYR A 99 5.03 5.61 -2.81
C TYR A 99 4.60 4.25 -2.26
N TYR A 100 5.55 3.32 -2.11
CA TYR A 100 5.26 2.01 -1.55
C TYR A 100 6.08 1.77 -0.29
N LEU A 101 5.45 1.08 0.66
CA LEU A 101 6.07 0.66 1.90
C LEU A 101 6.74 -0.70 1.65
N ASN A 102 8.07 -0.70 1.50
CA ASN A 102 8.83 -1.93 1.32
C ASN A 102 8.72 -2.77 2.60
N SER A 103 8.10 -3.93 2.46
CA SER A 103 7.68 -4.75 3.59
C SER A 103 7.42 -6.18 3.11
N ASP A 104 7.48 -7.14 4.04
CA ASP A 104 7.11 -8.53 3.77
C ASP A 104 6.26 -9.13 4.90
N PHE A 105 5.63 -10.26 4.59
CA PHE A 105 4.89 -11.07 5.54
C PHE A 105 5.28 -12.53 5.38
N LYS A 106 5.36 -13.25 6.51
CA LYS A 106 5.56 -14.70 6.54
C LYS A 106 4.69 -15.33 7.65
N LEU A 107 4.15 -16.51 7.37
CA LEU A 107 3.57 -17.39 8.39
C LEU A 107 4.60 -18.45 8.77
N GLN A 108 5.28 -18.28 9.90
CA GLN A 108 6.35 -19.17 10.36
C GLN A 108 5.93 -19.86 11.67
N ASN A 109 5.86 -21.18 11.67
CA ASN A 109 5.50 -21.98 12.85
C ASN A 109 4.16 -21.54 13.51
N GLY A 110 3.20 -21.10 12.69
CA GLY A 110 1.90 -20.59 13.17
C GLY A 110 1.90 -19.13 13.63
N THR A 111 3.04 -18.45 13.62
CA THR A 111 3.18 -17.02 13.91
C THR A 111 3.14 -16.20 12.62
N ILE A 112 2.30 -15.16 12.61
CA ILE A 112 2.23 -14.15 11.55
C ILE A 112 3.33 -13.12 11.82
N VAL A 113 4.33 -13.03 10.94
CA VAL A 113 5.44 -12.07 11.06
C VAL A 113 5.31 -11.01 9.97
N LEU A 114 5.16 -9.75 10.36
CA LEU A 114 5.08 -8.57 9.49
C LEU A 114 6.39 -7.78 9.61
N ASN A 115 7.11 -7.60 8.51
CA ASN A 115 8.35 -6.83 8.50
C ASN A 115 8.18 -5.57 7.67
N TYR A 116 8.52 -4.43 8.24
CA TYR A 116 8.52 -3.14 7.55
C TYR A 116 9.95 -2.60 7.50
N TYR A 117 10.46 -2.36 6.28
CA TYR A 117 11.85 -2.05 6.05
C TYR A 117 12.07 -0.55 5.83
N ASP A 118 11.53 -0.02 4.75
CA ASP A 118 11.68 1.38 4.37
C ASP A 118 10.58 1.84 3.42
N VAL A 119 10.54 3.15 3.13
CA VAL A 119 9.67 3.72 2.12
C VAL A 119 10.47 3.92 0.83
N LYS A 120 9.89 3.48 -0.29
CA LYS A 120 10.51 3.60 -1.60
C LYS A 120 9.69 4.52 -2.50
N SER A 121 10.40 5.42 -3.17
CA SER A 121 9.83 6.21 -4.25
C SER A 121 9.77 5.39 -5.54
N PRO A 122 8.69 5.51 -6.33
CA PRO A 122 8.62 4.93 -7.67
C PRO A 122 9.46 5.74 -8.66
N ASP A 123 9.81 5.13 -9.80
CA ASP A 123 10.50 5.83 -10.90
C ASP A 123 9.60 6.89 -11.55
N VAL A 124 8.30 6.58 -11.67
CA VAL A 124 7.28 7.48 -12.18
C VAL A 124 6.39 7.91 -11.04
N CYS A 125 6.40 9.20 -10.73
CA CYS A 125 5.59 9.76 -9.66
C CYS A 125 4.20 10.18 -10.14
N LEU A 126 3.15 9.69 -9.48
CA LEU A 126 1.80 10.23 -9.63
C LEU A 126 1.71 11.57 -8.89
N THR A 127 1.23 12.61 -9.58
CA THR A 127 1.18 14.02 -9.11
C THR A 127 0.16 14.28 -7.99
N SER A 128 -0.19 13.25 -7.22
CA SER A 128 -1.06 13.34 -6.04
C SER A 128 -0.22 13.19 -4.77
N LEU A 129 -0.72 13.71 -3.65
CA LEU A 129 -0.13 13.45 -2.34
C LEU A 129 -0.73 12.15 -1.78
N GLY A 130 0.07 11.32 -1.13
CA GLY A 130 -0.42 10.08 -0.53
C GLY A 130 0.56 9.43 0.45
N PRO A 131 0.09 8.53 1.31
CA PRO A 131 0.97 7.73 2.15
C PRO A 131 1.72 6.68 1.32
N ALA A 132 2.79 6.11 1.88
CA ALA A 132 3.36 4.89 1.34
C ALA A 132 2.50 3.70 1.78
N ILE A 133 2.17 2.81 0.84
CA ILE A 133 1.20 1.72 1.06
C ILE A 133 1.87 0.36 0.84
N SER A 134 1.49 -0.63 1.64
CA SER A 134 1.69 -2.05 1.33
C SER A 134 0.46 -2.87 1.73
N GLN A 135 0.34 -4.07 1.18
CA GLN A 135 -0.78 -4.96 1.44
C GLN A 135 -0.27 -6.38 1.66
N PHE A 136 -0.87 -7.08 2.62
CA PHE A 136 -0.60 -8.50 2.87
C PHE A 136 -1.89 -9.30 2.79
N ASP A 137 -1.82 -10.40 2.04
CA ASP A 137 -2.95 -11.29 1.83
C ASP A 137 -2.76 -12.53 2.71
N LEU A 138 -3.59 -12.62 3.75
CA LEU A 138 -3.62 -13.76 4.66
C LEU A 138 -4.72 -14.71 4.18
N VAL A 139 -4.32 -15.66 3.35
CA VAL A 139 -5.19 -16.67 2.75
C VAL A 139 -5.31 -17.90 3.66
N ASN A 140 -6.45 -18.61 3.56
CA ASN A 140 -6.68 -19.90 4.23
C ASN A 140 -6.45 -19.88 5.75
N LEU A 141 -6.82 -18.79 6.42
CA LEU A 141 -6.79 -18.72 7.87
C LEU A 141 -7.88 -19.61 8.48
N GLU A 142 -7.48 -20.48 9.40
CA GLU A 142 -8.38 -21.30 10.22
C GLU A 142 -8.96 -20.46 11.38
N ASN A 143 -10.09 -20.90 11.92
CA ASN A 143 -10.68 -20.28 13.10
C ASN A 143 -9.86 -20.59 14.36
N LYS A 144 -8.84 -19.77 14.62
CA LYS A 144 -7.97 -19.86 15.81
C LYS A 144 -7.28 -18.53 16.10
N SER A 145 -6.56 -18.49 17.21
CA SER A 145 -5.68 -17.39 17.54
C SER A 145 -4.29 -17.63 16.93
N TYR A 146 -3.80 -16.64 16.19
CA TYR A 146 -2.44 -16.59 15.65
C TYR A 146 -1.60 -15.59 16.43
N PRO A 147 -0.42 -15.95 16.95
CA PRO A 147 0.55 -14.98 17.40
C PRO A 147 0.94 -14.06 16.24
N VAL A 148 1.09 -12.76 16.52
CA VAL A 148 1.52 -11.76 15.55
C VAL A 148 2.80 -11.09 16.05
N GLU A 149 3.80 -10.98 15.19
CA GLU A 149 5.01 -10.20 15.42
C GLU A 149 5.12 -9.13 14.34
N VAL A 150 5.32 -7.88 14.77
CA VAL A 150 5.53 -6.74 13.89
C VAL A 150 6.93 -6.19 14.13
N ASN A 151 7.75 -6.18 13.08
CA ASN A 151 9.11 -5.68 13.12
C ASN A 151 9.18 -4.34 12.35
N LEU A 152 9.51 -3.25 13.05
CA LEU A 152 9.61 -1.91 12.48
C LEU A 152 10.66 -1.10 13.27
N GLY A 153 11.63 -0.49 12.57
CA GLY A 153 12.60 0.41 13.21
C GLY A 153 13.52 -0.24 14.23
N GLY A 154 13.75 -1.57 14.13
CA GLY A 154 14.52 -2.34 15.11
C GLY A 154 13.71 -2.77 16.34
N GLU A 155 12.46 -2.33 16.46
CA GLU A 155 11.53 -2.80 17.49
C GLU A 155 10.76 -4.02 17.00
N GLN A 156 10.53 -4.96 17.91
CA GLN A 156 9.65 -6.10 17.73
C GLN A 156 8.43 -5.96 18.64
N ILE A 157 7.25 -5.86 18.04
CA ILE A 157 5.98 -5.70 18.73
C ILE A 157 5.19 -7.00 18.61
N LYS A 158 4.79 -7.56 19.76
CA LYS A 158 4.07 -8.84 19.82
C LYS A 158 2.60 -8.62 20.12
N GLY A 159 1.75 -9.40 19.47
CA GLY A 159 0.32 -9.40 19.69
C GLY A 159 -0.35 -10.66 19.17
N LYS A 160 -1.62 -10.56 18.78
CA LYS A 160 -2.40 -11.68 18.27
C LYS A 160 -3.44 -11.26 17.25
N LEU A 161 -3.73 -12.15 16.32
CA LEU A 161 -4.88 -12.11 15.43
C LEU A 161 -5.82 -13.24 15.82
N GLU A 162 -7.01 -12.89 16.30
CA GLU A 162 -8.09 -13.84 16.52
C GLU A 162 -8.93 -13.96 15.26
N VAL A 163 -9.08 -15.18 14.77
CA VAL A 163 -9.86 -15.51 13.58
C VAL A 163 -11.04 -16.35 14.02
N THR A 164 -12.26 -15.88 13.79
CA THR A 164 -13.48 -16.62 14.06
C THR A 164 -14.34 -16.73 12.80
N ALA A 165 -15.43 -17.50 12.88
CA ALA A 165 -16.41 -17.55 11.80
C ALA A 165 -17.10 -16.19 11.55
N ASN A 166 -17.07 -15.28 12.54
CA ASN A 166 -17.84 -14.04 12.53
C ASN A 166 -16.99 -12.78 12.36
N ASP A 167 -15.72 -12.81 12.76
CA ASP A 167 -14.86 -11.64 12.76
C ASP A 167 -13.37 -11.98 12.74
N TYR A 168 -12.58 -10.94 12.49
CA TYR A 168 -11.14 -10.88 12.71
C TYR A 168 -10.85 -9.81 13.76
N THR A 169 -10.02 -10.12 14.75
CA THR A 169 -9.60 -9.14 15.76
C THR A 169 -8.08 -9.11 15.88
N LEU A 170 -7.44 -8.03 15.44
CA LEU A 170 -6.01 -7.79 15.57
C LEU A 170 -5.73 -6.94 16.81
N THR A 171 -5.01 -7.52 17.77
CA THR A 171 -4.61 -6.85 19.01
C THR A 171 -3.09 -6.70 19.05
N LEU A 172 -2.63 -5.45 19.14
CA LEU A 172 -1.24 -5.08 19.41
C LEU A 172 -1.21 -4.16 20.64
N PRO A 173 -0.12 -4.14 21.43
CA PRO A 173 0.04 -3.16 22.51
C PRO A 173 0.03 -1.75 21.94
N GLU A 174 -0.53 -0.80 22.69
CA GLU A 174 -0.55 0.61 22.30
C GLU A 174 0.86 1.20 22.28
N GLN A 175 1.20 1.84 21.16
CA GLN A 175 2.53 2.41 20.93
C GLN A 175 2.49 3.36 19.72
N GLN A 176 3.56 4.14 19.52
CA GLN A 176 3.58 5.24 18.56
C GLN A 176 3.92 4.81 17.13
N MET A 177 4.72 3.75 16.97
CA MET A 177 5.26 3.34 15.66
C MET A 177 4.28 2.47 14.86
N VAL A 178 3.41 1.70 15.53
CA VAL A 178 2.39 0.89 14.85
C VAL A 178 1.04 1.08 15.51
N LYS A 179 0.03 1.46 14.71
CA LYS A 179 -1.36 1.62 15.16
C LYS A 179 -2.30 0.76 14.35
N VAL A 180 -3.15 -0.02 15.01
CA VAL A 180 -4.23 -0.75 14.35
C VAL A 180 -5.46 0.15 14.27
N LEU A 181 -5.94 0.42 13.06
CA LEU A 181 -7.19 1.12 12.81
C LEU A 181 -8.31 0.09 12.74
N TYR A 182 -9.37 0.31 13.53
CA TYR A 182 -10.51 -0.61 13.62
C TYR A 182 -10.04 -2.05 13.90
N PRO A 183 -9.57 -2.34 15.13
CA PRO A 183 -8.92 -3.62 15.44
C PRO A 183 -9.82 -4.84 15.25
N LYS A 184 -11.14 -4.64 15.20
CA LYS A 184 -12.13 -5.68 14.90
C LYS A 184 -12.80 -5.42 13.55
N LEU A 185 -12.83 -6.45 12.71
CA LEU A 185 -13.53 -6.49 11.43
C LEU A 185 -14.54 -7.64 11.44
N ASN A 186 -15.83 -7.32 11.40
CA ASN A 186 -16.90 -8.30 11.22
C ASN A 186 -16.84 -8.85 9.78
N ARG A 187 -17.06 -10.16 9.65
CA ARG A 187 -17.23 -10.84 8.36
C ARG A 187 -18.63 -10.60 7.83
N VAL A 188 -18.75 -10.42 6.51
CA VAL A 188 -20.06 -10.31 5.87
C VAL A 188 -20.68 -11.72 5.80
N PRO A 189 -21.85 -11.96 6.43
CA PRO A 189 -22.54 -13.25 6.35
C PRO A 189 -22.89 -13.65 4.92
N ALA A 190 -23.11 -14.94 4.69
CA ALA A 190 -23.58 -15.43 3.39
C ALA A 190 -24.95 -14.82 3.01
N HIS A 191 -25.21 -14.74 1.71
CA HIS A 191 -26.46 -14.21 1.14
C HIS A 191 -26.75 -12.76 1.53
N ILE A 192 -25.72 -11.97 1.78
CA ILE A 192 -25.86 -10.52 1.97
C ILE A 192 -25.47 -9.81 0.67
N ILE A 193 -26.31 -8.86 0.27
CA ILE A 193 -25.94 -7.81 -0.66
C ILE A 193 -25.79 -6.50 0.11
N PHE A 194 -24.82 -5.69 -0.26
CA PHE A 194 -24.58 -4.39 0.35
C PHE A 194 -24.03 -3.42 -0.68
N GLY A 195 -24.11 -2.13 -0.39
CA GLY A 195 -23.63 -1.12 -1.32
C GLY A 195 -24.35 0.20 -1.10
N PHE A 196 -24.51 0.95 -2.18
CA PHE A 196 -25.25 2.22 -2.14
C PHE A 196 -26.04 2.44 -3.43
N ALA A 197 -27.07 3.26 -3.32
CA ALA A 197 -27.75 3.84 -4.47
C ALA A 197 -27.83 5.35 -4.29
N ARG A 198 -27.69 6.10 -5.39
CA ARG A 198 -27.70 7.57 -5.37
C ARG A 198 -28.45 8.14 -6.54
N SER A 199 -28.92 9.37 -6.34
CA SER A 199 -29.50 10.23 -7.35
C SER A 199 -29.17 11.69 -7.09
N THR A 200 -29.61 12.58 -7.97
CA THR A 200 -29.68 14.01 -7.65
C THR A 200 -30.70 14.29 -6.55
N LYS A 201 -30.58 15.45 -5.88
CA LYS A 201 -31.43 15.84 -4.75
C LYS A 201 -32.90 15.90 -5.14
N GLU A 202 -33.17 16.42 -6.32
CA GLU A 202 -34.51 16.61 -6.88
C GLU A 202 -35.17 15.27 -7.25
N LYS A 203 -34.37 14.20 -7.36
CA LYS A 203 -34.80 12.87 -7.81
C LYS A 203 -34.59 11.78 -6.75
N ALA A 204 -34.53 12.16 -5.47
CA ALA A 204 -34.33 11.23 -4.35
C ALA A 204 -35.31 10.04 -4.33
N ALA A 205 -36.53 10.23 -4.87
CA ALA A 205 -37.53 9.18 -5.01
C ALA A 205 -37.08 8.01 -5.90
N ILE A 206 -36.15 8.23 -6.85
CA ILE A 206 -35.57 7.15 -7.67
C ILE A 206 -34.85 6.13 -6.78
N VAL A 207 -34.10 6.61 -5.78
CA VAL A 207 -33.37 5.74 -4.85
C VAL A 207 -34.34 4.95 -3.97
N ASP A 208 -35.39 5.59 -3.47
CA ASP A 208 -36.40 4.89 -2.64
C ASP A 208 -37.17 3.84 -3.43
N GLN A 209 -37.52 4.14 -4.69
CA GLN A 209 -38.12 3.15 -5.58
C GLN A 209 -37.15 2.01 -5.89
N PHE A 210 -35.87 2.30 -6.12
CA PHE A 210 -34.85 1.27 -6.37
C PHE A 210 -34.72 0.30 -5.20
N LEU A 211 -34.66 0.81 -3.96
CA LEU A 211 -34.60 -0.03 -2.77
C LEU A 211 -35.89 -0.84 -2.58
N THR A 212 -37.04 -0.27 -2.91
CA THR A 212 -38.33 -0.99 -2.92
C THR A 212 -38.33 -2.11 -3.98
N ASP A 213 -37.78 -1.85 -5.15
CA ASP A 213 -37.72 -2.83 -6.23
C ASP A 213 -36.72 -3.94 -5.92
N LEU A 214 -35.61 -3.66 -5.24
CA LEU A 214 -34.74 -4.71 -4.68
C LEU A 214 -35.55 -5.64 -3.76
N GLN A 215 -36.41 -5.08 -2.90
CA GLN A 215 -37.26 -5.87 -2.02
C GLN A 215 -38.30 -6.69 -2.79
N ASN A 216 -38.92 -6.10 -3.82
CA ASN A 216 -39.82 -6.80 -4.72
C ASN A 216 -39.12 -7.93 -5.52
N LYS A 217 -37.80 -7.85 -5.71
CA LYS A 217 -36.97 -8.93 -6.27
C LYS A 217 -36.49 -9.96 -5.25
N GLY A 218 -36.93 -9.86 -3.99
CA GLY A 218 -36.64 -10.82 -2.93
C GLY A 218 -35.51 -10.42 -1.99
N ALA A 219 -35.00 -9.19 -2.09
CA ALA A 219 -34.12 -8.68 -1.03
C ALA A 219 -34.92 -8.38 0.23
N ALA A 220 -34.35 -8.62 1.42
CA ALA A 220 -35.05 -8.34 2.67
C ALA A 220 -34.13 -7.65 3.69
N ALA A 221 -34.74 -6.89 4.59
CA ALA A 221 -34.02 -6.26 5.69
C ALA A 221 -33.24 -7.31 6.49
N VAL A 222 -32.03 -6.94 6.92
CA VAL A 222 -31.13 -7.79 7.70
C VAL A 222 -30.71 -7.08 8.96
N GLN A 223 -30.65 -7.82 10.07
CA GLN A 223 -30.01 -7.33 11.28
C GLN A 223 -28.57 -7.82 11.31
N LEU A 224 -27.63 -6.88 11.21
CA LEU A 224 -26.20 -7.15 11.33
C LEU A 224 -25.70 -6.70 12.70
N PRO A 225 -24.72 -7.40 13.31
CA PRO A 225 -23.99 -6.89 14.46
C PRO A 225 -23.36 -5.54 14.15
N SER A 226 -23.38 -4.63 15.13
CA SER A 226 -22.69 -3.34 15.01
C SER A 226 -21.18 -3.53 14.87
N GLY A 227 -20.53 -2.55 14.25
CA GLY A 227 -19.09 -2.54 13.99
C GLY A 227 -18.73 -2.54 12.51
N LYS A 228 -17.42 -2.61 12.27
CA LYS A 228 -16.82 -2.42 10.95
C LYS A 228 -16.90 -3.69 10.11
N TYR A 229 -17.26 -3.53 8.84
CA TYR A 229 -17.14 -4.50 7.75
C TYR A 229 -16.20 -3.91 6.68
N THR A 230 -15.83 -4.71 5.68
CA THR A 230 -14.89 -4.33 4.60
C THR A 230 -15.20 -2.95 4.00
N MET A 231 -16.44 -2.69 3.61
CA MET A 231 -16.83 -1.48 2.88
C MET A 231 -17.80 -0.59 3.65
N PHE A 232 -18.38 -1.07 4.75
CA PHE A 232 -19.38 -0.34 5.52
C PHE A 232 -19.21 -0.59 7.02
N GLU A 233 -19.95 0.16 7.81
CA GLU A 233 -20.07 0.00 9.25
C GLU A 233 -21.55 -0.08 9.59
N VAL A 234 -21.87 -0.82 10.65
CA VAL A 234 -23.22 -0.84 11.22
C VAL A 234 -23.14 -0.15 12.57
N ASP A 235 -23.90 0.92 12.74
CA ASP A 235 -23.94 1.62 14.03
C ASP A 235 -24.74 0.85 15.08
N ASN A 236 -24.80 1.38 16.30
CA ASN A 236 -25.52 0.76 17.42
C ASN A 236 -27.05 0.72 17.22
N THR A 237 -27.59 1.40 16.21
CA THR A 237 -29.02 1.35 15.84
C THR A 237 -29.32 0.33 14.73
N GLY A 238 -28.28 -0.30 14.17
CA GLY A 238 -28.39 -1.20 13.02
C GLY A 238 -28.33 -0.47 11.67
N LYS A 239 -28.07 0.85 11.65
CA LYS A 239 -27.98 1.61 10.41
C LYS A 239 -26.64 1.36 9.73
N VAL A 240 -26.70 1.11 8.43
CA VAL A 240 -25.51 0.98 7.57
C VAL A 240 -24.94 2.37 7.28
N ILE A 241 -23.63 2.52 7.49
CA ILE A 241 -22.84 3.72 7.25
C ILE A 241 -21.70 3.34 6.30
N MET A 242 -21.47 4.16 5.27
CA MET A 242 -20.40 3.98 4.32
C MET A 242 -19.70 5.32 4.11
N ASP A 243 -18.37 5.31 3.98
CA ASP A 243 -17.62 6.50 3.59
C ASP A 243 -17.84 6.72 2.09
N LEU A 244 -18.75 7.64 1.79
CA LEU A 244 -19.17 8.00 0.45
C LEU A 244 -18.66 9.40 0.10
N SER A 245 -17.46 9.75 0.58
CA SER A 245 -16.81 11.03 0.27
C SER A 245 -16.84 11.31 -1.24
N GLY A 246 -17.45 12.44 -1.64
CA GLY A 246 -17.66 12.81 -3.05
C GLY A 246 -19.02 12.38 -3.65
N TYR A 247 -19.79 11.58 -2.93
CA TYR A 247 -21.11 11.07 -3.32
C TYR A 247 -22.20 11.59 -2.38
N ASN A 248 -22.50 12.89 -2.49
CA ASN A 248 -23.61 13.49 -1.76
C ASN A 248 -24.92 12.73 -2.08
N LEU A 249 -25.75 12.49 -1.06
CA LEU A 249 -27.11 11.89 -1.18
C LEU A 249 -27.17 10.40 -1.54
N ALA A 250 -26.05 9.69 -1.49
CA ALA A 250 -26.08 8.25 -1.58
C ALA A 250 -26.72 7.63 -0.32
N LYS A 251 -27.57 6.63 -0.52
CA LYS A 251 -28.19 5.83 0.56
C LYS A 251 -27.48 4.47 0.61
N PRO A 252 -26.64 4.21 1.63
CA PRO A 252 -26.06 2.91 1.82
C PRO A 252 -27.13 1.90 2.27
N PHE A 253 -26.95 0.63 1.91
CA PHE A 253 -27.83 -0.45 2.33
C PHE A 253 -27.04 -1.75 2.54
N ALA A 254 -27.62 -2.64 3.35
CA ALA A 254 -27.26 -4.04 3.43
C ALA A 254 -28.58 -4.84 3.58
N LEU A 255 -28.74 -5.90 2.81
CA LEU A 255 -29.96 -6.70 2.72
C LEU A 255 -29.58 -8.18 2.58
N THR A 256 -30.46 -9.07 3.03
CA THR A 256 -30.37 -10.48 2.61
C THR A 256 -30.87 -10.62 1.17
N TYR A 257 -30.26 -11.50 0.39
CA TYR A 257 -30.68 -11.84 -0.96
C TYR A 257 -30.22 -13.27 -1.32
N GLN A 258 -31.17 -14.14 -1.61
CA GLN A 258 -30.93 -15.52 -2.05
C GLN A 258 -31.35 -15.76 -3.52
N GLY A 259 -31.75 -14.68 -4.22
CA GLY A 259 -32.12 -14.76 -5.62
C GLY A 259 -30.92 -14.83 -6.56
N ASP A 260 -31.21 -14.82 -7.85
CA ASP A 260 -30.21 -14.89 -8.91
C ASP A 260 -29.59 -13.52 -9.22
N VAL A 261 -28.26 -13.48 -9.35
CA VAL A 261 -27.48 -12.27 -9.66
C VAL A 261 -27.97 -11.61 -10.94
N GLU A 262 -28.35 -12.38 -11.97
CA GLU A 262 -28.83 -11.83 -13.25
C GLU A 262 -30.15 -11.06 -13.12
N THR A 263 -30.97 -11.41 -12.12
CA THR A 263 -32.19 -10.65 -11.80
C THR A 263 -31.82 -9.23 -11.33
N LEU A 264 -30.82 -9.10 -10.46
CA LEU A 264 -30.37 -7.78 -9.99
C LEU A 264 -29.61 -7.02 -11.07
N LYS A 265 -28.81 -7.68 -11.91
CA LYS A 265 -28.15 -7.03 -13.06
C LYS A 265 -29.18 -6.43 -14.02
N THR A 266 -30.25 -7.17 -14.31
CA THR A 266 -31.35 -6.68 -15.16
C THR A 266 -32.04 -5.46 -14.55
N LEU A 267 -32.28 -5.49 -13.23
CA LEU A 267 -32.86 -4.35 -12.51
C LEU A 267 -31.96 -3.12 -12.58
N VAL A 268 -30.67 -3.25 -12.25
CA VAL A 268 -29.71 -2.13 -12.29
C VAL A 268 -29.59 -1.57 -13.72
N LYS A 269 -29.56 -2.44 -14.74
CA LYS A 269 -29.52 -2.04 -16.14
C LYS A 269 -30.78 -1.25 -16.52
N SER A 270 -31.96 -1.70 -16.12
CA SER A 270 -33.23 -0.99 -16.39
C SER A 270 -33.23 0.41 -15.77
N TYR A 271 -32.77 0.55 -14.52
CA TYR A 271 -32.64 1.85 -13.86
C TYR A 271 -31.64 2.74 -14.58
N LYS A 272 -30.48 2.20 -14.99
CA LYS A 272 -29.47 2.96 -15.73
C LYS A 272 -30.01 3.46 -17.07
N THR A 273 -30.71 2.61 -17.82
CA THR A 273 -31.33 2.98 -19.11
C THR A 273 -32.42 4.04 -18.93
N THR A 274 -33.23 3.94 -17.88
CA THR A 274 -34.37 4.84 -17.65
C THR A 274 -33.94 6.20 -17.10
N HIS A 275 -32.95 6.23 -16.22
CA HIS A 275 -32.57 7.44 -15.48
C HIS A 275 -31.19 8.01 -15.87
N GLY A 276 -30.42 7.33 -16.71
CA GLY A 276 -29.17 7.85 -17.28
C GLY A 276 -28.16 8.24 -16.19
N THR A 277 -27.77 9.51 -16.16
CA THR A 277 -26.81 10.05 -15.18
C THR A 277 -27.44 10.42 -13.85
N ASP A 278 -28.77 10.39 -13.73
CA ASP A 278 -29.49 10.70 -12.49
C ASP A 278 -29.53 9.53 -11.51
N PHE A 279 -29.05 8.36 -11.92
CA PHE A 279 -28.99 7.17 -11.08
C PHE A 279 -27.63 6.49 -11.17
N ASP A 280 -27.14 6.09 -10.01
CA ASP A 280 -25.92 5.31 -9.89
C ASP A 280 -26.00 4.41 -8.63
N THR A 281 -25.46 3.20 -8.72
CA THR A 281 -25.49 2.20 -7.66
C THR A 281 -24.34 1.22 -7.83
N GLU A 282 -23.86 0.75 -6.67
CA GLU A 282 -22.96 -0.38 -6.56
C GLU A 282 -23.63 -1.40 -5.65
N ILE A 283 -23.63 -2.66 -6.07
CA ILE A 283 -24.11 -3.79 -5.28
C ILE A 283 -22.98 -4.81 -5.20
N HIS A 284 -22.54 -5.10 -3.98
CA HIS A 284 -21.58 -6.16 -3.68
C HIS A 284 -22.31 -7.30 -3.00
N PHE A 285 -21.99 -8.51 -3.41
CA PHE A 285 -22.46 -9.74 -2.78
C PHE A 285 -21.42 -10.21 -1.77
N SER A 286 -21.89 -10.93 -0.76
CA SER A 286 -21.04 -11.54 0.27
C SER A 286 -19.98 -12.50 -0.30
N ASP A 287 -20.17 -13.03 -1.51
CA ASP A 287 -19.24 -13.91 -2.23
C ASP A 287 -18.23 -13.15 -3.11
N GLY A 288 -18.29 -11.81 -3.13
CA GLY A 288 -17.39 -10.97 -3.93
C GLY A 288 -17.90 -10.67 -5.34
N THR A 289 -19.08 -11.16 -5.71
CA THR A 289 -19.75 -10.74 -6.96
C THR A 289 -20.15 -9.26 -6.86
N GLU A 290 -20.02 -8.51 -7.95
CA GLU A 290 -20.28 -7.07 -7.96
C GLU A 290 -21.14 -6.67 -9.16
N ILE A 291 -22.01 -5.67 -8.95
CA ILE A 291 -22.86 -5.06 -9.97
C ILE A 291 -22.69 -3.54 -9.87
N TYR A 292 -22.34 -2.90 -10.98
CA TYR A 292 -22.11 -1.45 -11.05
C TYR A 292 -22.95 -0.84 -12.17
N SER A 293 -23.73 0.20 -11.91
CA SER A 293 -24.50 0.86 -12.98
C SER A 293 -23.65 1.55 -14.06
N PHE A 294 -22.35 1.76 -13.82
CA PHE A 294 -21.42 2.36 -14.77
C PHE A 294 -20.56 1.33 -15.53
N LYS A 295 -20.77 0.03 -15.31
CA LYS A 295 -20.07 -1.06 -16.02
C LYS A 295 -21.02 -2.05 -16.73
N LEU A 296 -22.27 -1.65 -17.01
CA LEU A 296 -23.32 -2.50 -17.62
C LEU A 296 -23.56 -2.25 -19.11
#